data_AF-A0A9W8NSZ1-F1
#
_entry.id   AF-A0A9W8NSZ1-F1
#
_cell.length_a   1.000
_cell.length_b   1.000
_cell.length_c   1.000
_cell.angle_alpha   90.00
_cell.angle_beta   90.00
_cell.angle_gamma   90.00
#
_symmetry.space_group_name_H-M   'P 1'
#
loop_
_entity.id
_entity.type
_entity.pdbx_description
1 polymer ?
#
loop_
_entity_poly.entity_id
_entity_poly.type
_entity_poly.pdbx_seq_one_letter_code
_entity_poly.pdbx_strand_id
1 'polypeptide(L)'
;ICAVKALIRDRYRCTITGIYDRGAPESILSQTMRETQPTGHLEGAHIVPDSTYFDVDQTKKKAYSASVLAVLKRFGYDVELINGNKVHSLFNIMTLSHDAHDAFDRLELWLEATNQVNRYRVATASKFLVAGGLPEFIEFTSSHPKLPLPSPDLLALHAVCAKVTHLSGAGEYVEQLDRDVEELCVLAADGQSFQTLEYALMRATPGIIDVGA
;
A
#
# COMPACT_ATOMS: atom_id res chain seq x y z
N ILE A 1 -0.40 -14.51 8.16
CA ILE A 1 -1.80 -14.70 8.64
C ILE A 1 -2.76 -13.63 8.11
N CYS A 2 -2.39 -12.36 8.06
CA CYS A 2 -3.32 -11.28 7.71
C CYS A 2 -3.63 -11.16 6.20
N ALA A 3 -2.68 -11.46 5.31
CA ALA A 3 -2.91 -11.46 3.87
C ALA A 3 -4.01 -12.45 3.42
N VAL A 4 -4.02 -13.68 3.96
CA VAL A 4 -5.08 -14.68 3.66
C VAL A 4 -6.45 -14.20 4.15
N LYS A 5 -6.51 -13.58 5.34
CA LYS A 5 -7.77 -13.02 5.84
C LYS A 5 -8.25 -11.83 5.01
N ALA A 6 -7.35 -11.03 4.45
CA ALA A 6 -7.70 -9.95 3.53
C ALA A 6 -8.31 -10.50 2.23
N LEU A 7 -7.70 -11.54 1.64
CA LEU A 7 -8.27 -12.25 0.48
C LEU A 7 -9.70 -12.74 0.77
N ILE A 8 -9.94 -13.35 1.93
CA ILE A 8 -11.28 -13.82 2.31
C ILE A 8 -12.26 -12.65 2.47
N ARG A 9 -11.85 -11.55 3.13
CA ARG A 9 -12.66 -10.33 3.29
C ARG A 9 -13.08 -9.77 1.94
N ASP A 10 -12.14 -9.69 1.01
CA ASP A 10 -12.29 -9.06 -0.31
C ASP A 10 -12.79 -10.05 -1.38
N ARG A 11 -13.22 -11.25 -0.96
CA ARG A 11 -13.77 -12.32 -1.80
C ARG A 11 -12.83 -12.71 -2.95
N TYR A 12 -11.54 -12.78 -2.63
CA TYR A 12 -10.44 -13.12 -3.53
C TYR A 12 -10.37 -12.20 -4.75
N ARG A 13 -10.67 -10.91 -4.57
CA ARG A 13 -10.56 -9.90 -5.63
C ARG A 13 -9.62 -8.78 -5.24
N CYS A 14 -8.96 -8.22 -6.25
CA CYS A 14 -8.28 -6.94 -6.11
C CYS A 14 -9.34 -5.88 -5.80
N THR A 15 -9.13 -5.15 -4.71
CA THR A 15 -10.06 -4.10 -4.24
C THR A 15 -10.17 -2.92 -5.22
N ILE A 16 -9.18 -2.75 -6.10
CA ILE A 16 -9.11 -1.66 -7.07
C ILE A 16 -9.58 -2.11 -8.45
N THR A 17 -9.01 -3.19 -9.00
CA THR A 17 -9.26 -3.63 -10.38
C THR A 17 -10.36 -4.68 -10.50
N GLY A 18 -10.75 -5.32 -9.38
CA GLY A 18 -11.77 -6.36 -9.37
C GLY A 18 -11.31 -7.73 -9.90
N ILE A 19 -10.09 -7.86 -10.42
CA ILE A 19 -9.57 -9.15 -10.92
C ILE A 19 -9.49 -10.17 -9.79
N TYR A 20 -9.65 -11.45 -10.12
CA TYR A 20 -9.62 -12.52 -9.12
C TYR A 20 -8.22 -13.03 -8.82
N ASP A 21 -8.00 -13.49 -7.60
CA ASP A 21 -6.80 -14.25 -7.24
C ASP A 21 -6.78 -15.61 -7.95
N ARG A 22 -5.64 -16.01 -8.50
CA ARG A 22 -5.46 -17.33 -9.14
C ARG A 22 -5.74 -18.48 -8.17
N GLY A 23 -5.42 -18.31 -6.89
CA GLY A 23 -5.66 -19.25 -5.81
C GLY A 23 -7.06 -19.19 -5.21
N ALA A 24 -8.00 -18.42 -5.79
CA ALA A 24 -9.40 -18.42 -5.35
C ALA A 24 -9.97 -19.85 -5.33
N PRO A 25 -10.78 -20.24 -4.34
CA PRO A 25 -11.42 -21.56 -4.33
C PRO A 25 -12.51 -21.65 -5.41
N GLU A 26 -12.83 -22.87 -5.85
CA GLU A 26 -13.85 -23.11 -6.90
C GLU A 26 -15.25 -22.59 -6.54
N SER A 27 -15.57 -22.53 -5.25
CA SER A 27 -16.81 -21.95 -4.73
C SER A 27 -16.93 -20.43 -4.95
N ILE A 28 -15.81 -19.74 -5.19
CA ILE A 28 -15.75 -18.30 -5.50
C ILE A 28 -15.52 -18.09 -6.99
N LEU A 29 -14.61 -18.86 -7.59
CA LEU A 29 -14.23 -18.77 -8.99
C LEU A 29 -14.23 -20.15 -9.64
N SER A 30 -15.36 -20.48 -10.28
CA SER A 30 -15.55 -21.74 -11.00
C SER A 30 -14.63 -21.86 -12.22
N GLN A 31 -14.42 -23.08 -12.72
CA GLN A 31 -13.53 -23.32 -13.86
C GLN A 31 -13.95 -22.53 -15.11
N THR A 32 -15.23 -22.48 -15.44
CA THR A 32 -15.76 -21.69 -16.57
C THR A 32 -15.52 -20.19 -16.39
N MET A 33 -15.58 -19.69 -15.16
CA MET A 33 -15.27 -18.28 -14.89
C MET A 33 -13.77 -17.99 -15.08
N ARG A 34 -12.86 -18.93 -14.76
CA ARG A 34 -11.42 -18.72 -14.97
C ARG A 34 -11.02 -18.53 -16.42
N GLU A 35 -11.80 -19.09 -17.34
CA GLU A 35 -11.57 -18.96 -18.79
C GLU A 35 -11.94 -17.57 -19.32
N THR A 36 -12.81 -16.85 -18.60
CA THR A 36 -13.41 -15.59 -19.09
C THR A 36 -13.09 -14.39 -18.22
N GLN A 37 -12.79 -14.60 -16.93
CA GLN A 37 -12.50 -13.54 -15.98
C GLN A 37 -11.00 -13.29 -15.87
N PRO A 38 -10.56 -12.03 -15.77
CA PRO A 38 -9.16 -11.72 -15.52
C PRO A 38 -8.74 -12.26 -14.14
N THR A 39 -7.58 -12.92 -14.12
CA THR A 39 -6.98 -13.47 -12.90
C THR A 39 -5.51 -13.07 -12.74
N GLY A 40 -5.07 -12.90 -11.50
CA GLY A 40 -3.69 -12.52 -11.15
C GLY A 40 -3.28 -13.08 -9.79
N HIS A 41 -2.00 -12.93 -9.45
CA HIS A 41 -1.59 -13.07 -8.06
C HIS A 41 -1.95 -11.79 -7.32
N LEU A 42 -2.62 -11.91 -6.18
CA LEU A 42 -2.95 -10.78 -5.33
C LEU A 42 -2.07 -10.76 -4.09
N GLU A 43 -1.81 -9.55 -3.62
CA GLU A 43 -0.91 -9.23 -2.53
C GLU A 43 -1.68 -8.48 -1.44
N GLY A 44 -1.23 -8.67 -0.19
CA GLY A 44 -1.70 -7.87 0.93
C GLY A 44 -0.84 -6.62 1.05
N ALA A 45 -1.37 -5.48 0.63
CA ALA A 45 -0.71 -4.19 0.70
C ALA A 45 -1.04 -3.50 2.02
N HIS A 46 -0.03 -2.97 2.72
CA HIS A 46 -0.29 -2.13 3.87
C HIS A 46 -0.74 -0.74 3.39
N ILE A 47 -1.76 -0.14 4.04
CA ILE A 47 -2.25 1.19 3.65
C ILE A 47 -1.25 2.26 4.04
N VAL A 48 -0.72 2.14 5.26
CA VAL A 48 0.41 2.94 5.74
C VAL A 48 1.53 2.01 6.20
N PRO A 49 2.80 2.40 5.98
CA PRO A 49 3.94 1.59 6.39
C PRO A 49 3.90 1.34 7.90
N ASP A 50 4.54 0.24 8.29
CA ASP A 50 4.51 -0.22 9.66
C ASP A 50 5.03 0.85 10.63
N SER A 51 4.51 0.85 11.84
CA SER A 51 5.16 1.51 12.97
C SER A 51 6.64 1.16 13.08
N THR A 52 7.18 0.05 12.53
CA THR A 52 8.62 -0.23 12.43
C THR A 52 9.39 0.65 11.44
N TYR A 53 8.71 1.33 10.53
CA TYR A 53 9.26 2.52 9.85
C TYR A 53 9.44 3.69 10.83
N PHE A 54 8.63 3.69 11.89
CA PHE A 54 8.66 4.62 13.01
C PHE A 54 9.26 4.06 14.31
N ASP A 55 9.68 2.78 14.35
CA ASP A 55 10.06 2.03 15.55
C ASP A 55 11.57 1.88 15.55
N VAL A 56 12.10 2.10 16.73
CA VAL A 56 13.30 2.90 16.81
C VAL A 56 14.34 2.24 17.66
N ASP A 57 15.15 1.43 16.98
CA ASP A 57 16.37 0.90 17.56
C ASP A 57 17.65 1.54 17.01
N GLN A 58 17.53 2.58 16.16
CA GLN A 58 18.66 3.38 15.71
C GLN A 58 18.45 4.86 16.02
N THR A 59 19.38 5.46 16.77
CA THR A 59 19.32 6.82 17.34
C THR A 59 19.00 7.93 16.33
N LYS A 60 19.36 7.78 15.05
CA LYS A 60 19.04 8.75 13.98
C LYS A 60 17.61 8.61 13.42
N LYS A 61 17.06 7.38 13.37
CA LYS A 61 15.68 7.14 12.91
C LYS A 61 14.65 7.66 13.94
N LYS A 62 15.01 7.71 15.23
CA LYS A 62 14.20 8.29 16.34
C LYS A 62 13.71 9.71 16.06
N ALA A 63 14.61 10.55 15.53
CA ALA A 63 14.30 11.94 15.23
C ALA A 63 13.42 12.10 13.97
N TYR A 64 13.67 11.28 12.94
CA TYR A 64 12.89 11.27 11.70
C TYR A 64 11.47 10.76 11.93
N SER A 65 11.32 9.68 12.68
CA SER A 65 10.02 9.13 13.02
C SER A 65 9.21 10.10 13.90
N ALA A 66 9.85 10.72 14.90
CA ALA A 66 9.20 11.73 15.73
C ALA A 66 8.79 12.99 14.93
N SER A 67 9.57 13.40 13.93
CA SER A 67 9.21 14.55 13.09
C SER A 67 8.03 14.24 12.17
N VAL A 68 8.00 13.06 11.54
CA VAL A 68 6.86 12.62 10.73
C VAL A 68 5.60 12.49 11.59
N LEU A 69 5.67 11.83 12.75
CA LEU A 69 4.53 11.72 13.68
C LEU A 69 4.05 13.11 14.15
N ALA A 70 4.95 14.06 14.41
CA ALA A 70 4.59 15.43 14.75
C ALA A 70 3.89 16.16 13.59
N VAL A 71 4.33 15.93 12.36
CA VAL A 71 3.67 16.45 11.15
C VAL A 71 2.26 15.85 11.01
N LEU A 72 2.13 14.53 11.13
CA LEU A 72 0.84 13.83 11.08
C LEU A 72 -0.13 14.34 12.14
N LYS A 73 0.34 14.53 13.38
CA LYS A 73 -0.47 15.11 14.46
C LYS A 73 -0.92 16.54 14.15
N ARG A 74 -0.10 17.36 13.49
CA ARG A 74 -0.49 18.71 13.05
C ARG A 74 -1.55 18.68 11.96
N PHE A 75 -1.58 17.63 11.14
CA PHE A 75 -2.65 17.37 10.17
C PHE A 75 -3.88 16.70 10.79
N GLY A 76 -3.91 16.52 12.11
CA GLY A 76 -5.06 15.99 12.85
C GLY A 76 -5.13 14.46 12.89
N TYR A 77 -4.09 13.74 12.46
CA TYR A 77 -4.06 12.29 12.53
C TYR A 77 -3.71 11.80 13.94
N ASP A 78 -4.44 10.78 14.38
CA ASP A 78 -4.15 10.09 15.63
C ASP A 78 -2.98 9.12 15.41
N VAL A 79 -1.83 9.51 15.93
CA VAL A 79 -0.60 8.74 15.87
C VAL A 79 -0.67 7.45 16.68
N GLU A 80 -1.60 7.30 17.63
CA GLU A 80 -1.80 6.03 18.35
C GLU A 80 -2.54 4.97 17.51
N LEU A 81 -3.28 5.39 16.48
CA LEU A 81 -3.85 4.46 15.49
C LEU A 81 -2.77 3.87 14.56
N ILE A 82 -1.68 4.62 14.37
CA ILE A 82 -0.55 4.29 13.49
C ILE A 82 0.55 3.54 14.26
N ASN A 83 0.61 3.70 15.59
CA ASN A 83 1.67 3.17 16.44
C ASN A 83 1.16 2.03 17.34
N GLY A 84 1.62 0.79 17.12
CA GLY A 84 1.36 -0.37 18.00
C GLY A 84 0.79 -1.63 17.33
N ASN A 85 0.24 -2.56 18.12
CA ASN A 85 -0.20 -3.92 17.73
C ASN A 85 -1.25 -4.00 16.59
N LYS A 86 -1.75 -2.87 16.08
CA LYS A 86 -2.77 -2.81 15.02
C LYS A 86 -2.19 -2.67 13.62
N VAL A 87 -0.88 -2.55 13.47
CA VAL A 87 -0.25 -2.33 12.17
C VAL A 87 -0.40 -3.52 11.21
N HIS A 88 -0.28 -4.74 11.71
CA HIS A 88 -0.61 -5.94 10.95
C HIS A 88 -2.09 -6.31 11.01
N SER A 89 -2.95 -5.40 11.48
CA SER A 89 -4.38 -5.64 11.49
C SER A 89 -4.96 -5.51 10.10
N LEU A 90 -6.08 -6.20 9.86
CA LEU A 90 -6.85 -6.10 8.62
C LEU A 90 -7.32 -4.66 8.31
N PHE A 91 -7.39 -3.78 9.31
CA PHE A 91 -7.68 -2.35 9.13
C PHE A 91 -6.62 -1.62 8.30
N ASN A 92 -5.36 -2.08 8.33
CA ASN A 92 -4.25 -1.47 7.60
C ASN A 92 -3.87 -2.31 6.37
N ILE A 93 -4.71 -3.24 5.90
CA ILE A 93 -4.37 -4.11 4.77
C ILE A 93 -5.45 -4.05 3.69
N MET A 94 -5.01 -3.91 2.45
CA MET A 94 -5.82 -4.04 1.23
C MET A 94 -5.36 -5.23 0.39
N THR A 95 -6.28 -5.89 -0.30
CA THR A 95 -5.92 -6.87 -1.33
C THR A 95 -5.77 -6.16 -2.67
N LEU A 96 -4.58 -6.20 -3.25
CA LEU A 96 -4.21 -5.54 -4.52
C LEU A 96 -3.59 -6.52 -5.51
N SER A 97 -3.75 -6.26 -6.79
CA SER A 97 -2.91 -6.90 -7.83
C SER A 97 -1.52 -6.27 -7.81
N HIS A 98 -0.51 -6.98 -8.30
CA HIS A 98 0.89 -6.49 -8.31
C HIS A 98 1.02 -5.05 -8.83
N ASP A 99 0.51 -4.76 -10.03
CA ASP A 99 0.61 -3.41 -10.63
C ASP A 99 -0.14 -2.33 -9.82
N ALA A 100 -1.24 -2.72 -9.15
CA ALA A 100 -1.98 -1.80 -8.30
C ALA A 100 -1.25 -1.57 -6.97
N HIS A 101 -0.58 -2.59 -6.45
CA HIS A 101 0.23 -2.49 -5.24
C HIS A 101 1.46 -1.61 -5.48
N ASP A 102 2.19 -1.82 -6.57
CA ASP A 102 3.34 -0.98 -6.92
C ASP A 102 2.94 0.49 -7.09
N ALA A 103 1.86 0.77 -7.83
CA ALA A 103 1.34 2.14 -7.96
C ALA A 103 0.85 2.72 -6.62
N PHE A 104 0.32 1.89 -5.73
CA PHE A 104 -0.11 2.31 -4.40
C PHE A 104 1.10 2.71 -3.55
N ASP A 105 2.13 1.87 -3.50
CA ASP A 105 3.38 2.11 -2.77
C ASP A 105 4.13 3.34 -3.29
N ARG A 106 4.13 3.55 -4.60
CA ARG A 106 4.72 4.72 -5.28
C ARG A 106 3.86 5.99 -5.15
N LEU A 107 2.77 5.94 -4.38
CA LEU A 107 1.81 7.04 -4.20
C LEU A 107 1.18 7.54 -5.51
N GLU A 108 1.17 6.71 -6.55
CA GLU A 108 0.53 6.97 -7.85
C GLU A 108 -0.93 6.48 -7.89
N LEU A 109 -1.41 5.83 -6.84
CA LEU A 109 -2.79 5.36 -6.69
C LEU A 109 -3.29 5.69 -5.28
N TRP A 110 -4.45 6.35 -5.18
CA TRP A 110 -5.08 6.67 -3.92
C TRP A 110 -6.61 6.69 -4.01
N LEU A 111 -7.26 6.70 -2.84
CA LEU A 111 -8.70 6.64 -2.69
C LEU A 111 -9.23 7.92 -2.05
N GLU A 112 -10.12 8.62 -2.75
CA GLU A 112 -10.75 9.85 -2.23
C GLU A 112 -12.08 9.52 -1.58
N ALA A 113 -12.27 9.93 -0.32
CA ALA A 113 -13.51 9.73 0.39
C ALA A 113 -14.68 10.40 -0.33
N THR A 114 -15.84 9.74 -0.35
CA THR A 114 -17.09 10.29 -0.86
C THR A 114 -18.07 10.56 0.28
N ASN A 115 -19.25 11.11 -0.04
CA ASN A 115 -20.33 11.27 0.93
C ASN A 115 -20.99 9.93 1.34
N GLN A 116 -20.59 8.82 0.72
CA GLN A 116 -21.11 7.48 1.01
C GLN A 116 -20.07 6.70 1.83
N VAL A 117 -20.52 6.12 2.94
CA VAL A 117 -19.67 5.32 3.83
C VAL A 117 -19.06 4.15 3.06
N ASN A 118 -17.76 3.93 3.24
CA ASN A 118 -16.98 2.87 2.58
C ASN A 118 -16.91 2.96 1.04
N ARG A 119 -17.38 4.05 0.43
CA ARG A 119 -17.25 4.30 -1.00
C ARG A 119 -16.23 5.38 -1.27
N TYR A 120 -15.36 5.10 -2.23
CA TYR A 120 -14.22 5.95 -2.57
C TYR A 120 -14.16 6.17 -4.08
N ARG A 121 -13.73 7.36 -4.49
CA ARG A 121 -13.33 7.63 -5.87
C ARG A 121 -11.89 7.16 -6.05
N VAL A 122 -11.64 6.42 -7.12
CA VAL A 122 -10.28 5.97 -7.46
C VAL A 122 -9.58 7.10 -8.20
N ALA A 123 -8.41 7.48 -7.70
CA ALA A 123 -7.58 8.50 -8.33
C ALA A 123 -6.18 7.93 -8.54
N THR A 124 -5.59 8.23 -9.70
CA THR A 124 -4.27 7.73 -10.06
C THR A 124 -3.50 8.72 -10.92
N ALA A 125 -2.18 8.73 -10.72
CA ALA A 125 -1.19 9.35 -11.59
C ALA A 125 -0.52 8.32 -12.53
N SER A 126 -0.72 7.02 -12.30
CA SER A 126 -0.13 5.94 -13.10
C SER A 126 -0.79 5.84 -14.47
N LYS A 127 -0.03 6.16 -15.53
CA LYS A 127 -0.49 6.04 -16.92
C LYS A 127 -0.85 4.59 -17.29
N PHE A 128 -0.14 3.63 -16.70
CA PHE A 128 -0.38 2.21 -16.92
C PHE A 128 -1.76 1.79 -16.41
N LEU A 129 -2.10 2.16 -15.16
CA LEU A 129 -3.40 1.85 -14.58
C LEU A 129 -4.56 2.56 -15.30
N VAL A 130 -4.36 3.81 -15.74
CA VAL A 130 -5.36 4.53 -16.56
C VAL A 130 -5.67 3.74 -17.84
N ALA A 131 -4.66 3.23 -18.53
CA ALA A 131 -4.85 2.43 -19.74
C ALA A 131 -5.58 1.10 -19.47
N GLY A 132 -5.41 0.54 -18.26
CA GLY A 132 -6.08 -0.68 -17.82
C GLY A 132 -7.59 -0.53 -17.52
N GLY A 133 -8.12 0.70 -17.53
CA GLY A 133 -9.56 0.95 -17.35
C GLY A 133 -10.03 0.78 -15.90
N LEU A 134 -9.43 1.54 -14.97
CA LEU A 134 -9.86 1.54 -13.57
C LEU A 134 -11.32 1.99 -13.40
N PRO A 135 -12.06 1.41 -12.44
CA PRO A 135 -13.38 1.92 -12.09
C PRO A 135 -13.27 3.32 -11.49
N GLU A 136 -14.24 4.18 -11.77
CA GLU A 136 -14.27 5.54 -11.19
C GLU A 136 -14.48 5.50 -9.67
N PHE A 137 -15.26 4.52 -9.18
CA PHE A 137 -15.57 4.34 -7.77
C PHE A 137 -15.42 2.88 -7.35
N ILE A 138 -14.98 2.69 -6.11
CA ILE A 138 -15.01 1.39 -5.44
C ILE A 138 -15.77 1.49 -4.13
N GLU A 139 -16.24 0.34 -3.64
CA GLU A 139 -16.90 0.21 -2.35
C GLU A 139 -16.30 -0.97 -1.60
N PHE A 140 -15.81 -0.71 -0.39
CA PHE A 140 -15.37 -1.78 0.50
C PHE A 140 -16.59 -2.46 1.11
N THR A 141 -16.71 -3.75 0.83
CA THR A 141 -17.75 -4.60 1.38
C THR A 141 -17.10 -5.79 2.07
N SER A 142 -17.72 -6.30 3.13
CA SER A 142 -17.27 -7.52 3.79
C SER A 142 -18.40 -8.52 3.81
N SER A 143 -18.15 -9.72 3.28
CA SER A 143 -19.08 -10.85 3.43
C SER A 143 -19.02 -11.49 4.82
N HIS A 144 -18.08 -11.06 5.67
CA HIS A 144 -17.87 -11.61 7.01
C HIS A 144 -17.82 -10.50 8.07
N PRO A 145 -18.83 -10.39 8.96
CA PRO A 145 -18.89 -9.34 9.98
C PRO A 145 -17.67 -9.27 10.93
N LYS A 146 -16.90 -10.37 11.02
CA LYS A 146 -15.70 -10.48 11.86
C LYS A 146 -14.42 -10.00 11.18
N LEU A 147 -14.45 -9.75 9.87
CA LEU A 147 -13.30 -9.25 9.10
C LEU A 147 -13.50 -7.75 8.85
N PRO A 148 -12.74 -6.88 9.53
CA PRO A 148 -12.89 -5.44 9.40
C PRO A 148 -12.40 -4.94 8.04
N LEU A 149 -13.04 -3.90 7.56
CA LEU A 149 -12.68 -3.19 6.33
C LEU A 149 -11.40 -2.36 6.51
N PRO A 150 -10.74 -1.98 5.42
CA PRO A 150 -9.69 -0.97 5.42
C PRO A 150 -10.14 0.30 6.17
N SER A 151 -9.26 0.85 7.01
CA SER A 151 -9.56 2.03 7.82
C SER A 151 -9.72 3.28 6.96
N PRO A 152 -10.87 3.99 7.03
CA PRO A 152 -11.07 5.26 6.33
C PRO A 152 -9.99 6.30 6.67
N ASP A 153 -9.52 6.33 7.92
CA ASP A 153 -8.52 7.31 8.37
C ASP A 153 -7.14 7.03 7.76
N LEU A 154 -6.78 5.75 7.63
CA LEU A 154 -5.51 5.35 7.00
C LEU A 154 -5.55 5.60 5.49
N LEU A 155 -6.70 5.34 4.85
CA LEU A 155 -6.90 5.66 3.44
C LEU A 155 -6.82 7.17 3.18
N ALA A 156 -7.43 7.98 4.05
CA ALA A 156 -7.33 9.43 3.99
C ALA A 156 -5.88 9.91 4.15
N LEU A 157 -5.14 9.30 5.07
CA LEU A 157 -3.71 9.60 5.26
C LEU A 157 -2.90 9.29 4.00
N HIS A 158 -3.06 8.09 3.43
CA HIS A 158 -2.41 7.72 2.17
C HIS A 158 -2.74 8.69 1.03
N ALA A 159 -4.01 9.06 0.90
CA ALA A 159 -4.46 10.01 -0.13
C ALA A 159 -3.85 11.41 0.06
N VAL A 160 -3.70 11.89 1.30
CA VAL A 160 -3.00 13.15 1.57
C VAL A 160 -1.54 13.05 1.19
N CYS A 161 -0.85 11.98 1.56
CA CYS A 161 0.55 11.75 1.18
C CYS A 161 0.71 11.76 -0.35
N ALA A 162 -0.13 11.01 -1.07
CA ALA A 162 -0.10 10.98 -2.53
C ALA A 162 -0.32 12.36 -3.15
N LYS A 163 -1.34 13.09 -2.69
CA LYS A 163 -1.61 14.46 -3.18
C LYS A 163 -0.44 15.40 -2.93
N VAL A 164 0.16 15.37 -1.73
CA VAL A 164 1.32 16.20 -1.40
C VAL A 164 2.50 15.86 -2.30
N THR A 165 2.80 14.57 -2.48
CA THR A 165 3.90 14.09 -3.34
C THR A 165 3.77 14.61 -4.77
N HIS A 166 2.57 14.55 -5.36
CA HIS A 166 2.32 15.02 -6.73
C HIS A 166 2.25 16.55 -6.84
N LEU A 167 1.73 17.25 -5.82
CA LEU A 167 1.63 18.71 -5.84
C LEU A 167 2.95 19.42 -5.53
N SER A 168 3.84 18.78 -4.77
CA SER A 168 5.14 19.35 -4.38
C SER A 168 6.27 19.04 -5.36
N GLY A 169 6.01 18.26 -6.42
CA GLY A 169 7.03 17.72 -7.31
C GLY A 169 7.94 16.66 -6.66
N ALA A 170 7.63 16.22 -5.43
CA ALA A 170 8.41 15.17 -4.77
C ALA A 170 8.28 13.82 -5.49
N GLY A 171 7.18 13.60 -6.23
CA GLY A 171 7.03 12.44 -7.11
C GLY A 171 8.16 12.30 -8.12
N GLU A 172 8.59 13.40 -8.76
CA GLU A 172 9.68 13.37 -9.75
C GLU A 172 11.02 12.96 -9.12
N TYR A 173 11.26 13.38 -7.87
CA TYR A 173 12.46 12.99 -7.11
C TYR A 173 12.44 11.49 -6.76
N VAL A 174 11.27 10.96 -6.34
CA VAL A 174 11.10 9.53 -6.05
C VAL A 174 11.24 8.69 -7.32
N GLU A 175 10.66 9.12 -8.44
CA GLU A 175 10.82 8.45 -9.74
C GLU A 175 12.29 8.42 -10.21
N GLN A 176 13.06 9.48 -9.93
CA GLN A 176 14.49 9.47 -10.23
C GLN A 176 15.23 8.46 -9.35
N LEU A 177 14.93 8.39 -8.05
CA LEU A 177 15.52 7.39 -7.16
C LEU A 177 15.18 5.96 -7.61
N ASP A 178 13.94 5.71 -8.04
CA ASP A 178 13.53 4.42 -8.62
C ASP A 178 14.38 4.04 -9.84
N ARG A 179 14.55 4.96 -10.79
CA ARG A 179 15.42 4.76 -11.97
C ARG A 179 16.87 4.50 -11.55
N ASP A 180 17.38 5.28 -10.60
CA ASP A 180 18.75 5.12 -10.11
C ASP A 180 18.95 3.74 -9.45
N VAL A 181 17.93 3.19 -8.77
CA VAL A 181 17.95 1.81 -8.23
C VAL A 181 17.99 0.76 -9.33
N GLU A 182 17.20 0.93 -10.39
CA GLU A 182 17.19 0.02 -11.54
C GLU A 182 18.53 0.04 -12.31
N GLU A 183 19.15 1.21 -12.43
CA GLU A 183 20.44 1.39 -13.12
C GLU A 183 21.67 1.08 -12.24
N LEU A 184 21.47 0.89 -10.93
CA LEU A 184 22.53 0.61 -9.97
C LEU A 184 23.13 -0.79 -10.15
N CYS A 185 24.16 -0.89 -10.99
CA CYS A 185 24.94 -2.10 -11.16
C CYS A 185 25.99 -2.32 -10.04
N VAL A 186 26.58 -1.24 -9.50
CA VAL A 186 27.62 -1.27 -8.45
C VAL A 186 27.57 -0.03 -7.58
N LEU A 187 27.95 -0.16 -6.30
CA LEU A 187 28.07 0.99 -5.39
C LEU A 187 29.32 1.81 -5.73
N ALA A 188 29.17 3.13 -5.82
CA ALA A 188 30.28 4.04 -6.00
C ALA A 188 31.16 4.08 -4.74
N ALA A 189 32.49 3.96 -4.91
CA ALA A 189 33.44 3.93 -3.80
C ALA A 189 33.56 5.26 -3.05
N ASP A 190 33.06 6.36 -3.63
CA ASP A 190 33.06 7.71 -3.06
C ASP A 190 31.81 8.02 -2.22
N GLY A 191 30.88 7.06 -2.10
CA GLY A 191 29.67 7.20 -1.30
C GLY A 191 28.52 7.94 -2.01
N GLN A 192 28.65 8.30 -3.28
CA GLN A 192 27.56 8.98 -4.01
C GLN A 192 26.31 8.10 -4.18
N SER A 193 26.46 6.77 -4.13
CA SER A 193 25.34 5.83 -4.16
C SER A 193 24.59 5.71 -2.83
N PHE A 194 24.96 6.47 -1.78
CA PHE A 194 24.38 6.29 -0.44
C PHE A 194 22.86 6.50 -0.41
N GLN A 195 22.36 7.59 -1.01
CA GLN A 195 20.93 7.92 -0.98
C GLN A 195 20.10 6.86 -1.71
N THR A 196 20.58 6.42 -2.87
CA THR A 196 19.90 5.41 -3.66
C THR A 196 19.94 4.03 -3.01
N LEU A 197 21.05 3.66 -2.36
CA LEU A 197 21.15 2.43 -1.55
C LEU A 197 20.21 2.48 -0.34
N GLU A 198 20.18 3.60 0.38
CA GLU A 198 19.27 3.79 1.52
C GLU A 198 17.81 3.65 1.08
N TYR A 199 17.45 4.27 -0.04
CA TYR A 199 16.14 4.13 -0.66
C TYR A 199 15.82 2.69 -1.10
N ALA A 200 16.76 1.99 -1.76
CA ALA A 200 16.59 0.58 -2.16
C ALA A 200 16.35 -0.33 -0.94
N LEU A 201 17.10 -0.11 0.15
CA LEU A 201 16.92 -0.87 1.39
C LEU A 201 15.55 -0.60 2.02
N MET A 202 15.08 0.64 1.99
CA MET A 202 13.75 1.02 2.47
C MET A 202 12.63 0.39 1.64
N ARG A 203 12.79 0.27 0.31
CA ARG A 203 11.85 -0.44 -0.55
C ARG A 203 11.91 -1.95 -0.37
N ALA A 204 13.11 -2.50 -0.15
CA ALA A 204 13.34 -3.93 -0.10
C ALA A 204 12.97 -4.57 1.24
N THR A 205 12.81 -3.81 2.34
CA THR A 205 12.44 -4.38 3.65
C THR A 205 11.07 -5.05 3.59
N PRO A 206 11.00 -6.40 3.59
CA PRO A 206 9.76 -7.09 3.83
C PRO A 206 9.49 -6.98 5.33
N GLY A 207 8.23 -6.83 5.73
CA GLY A 207 7.85 -7.01 7.14
C GLY A 207 8.49 -8.31 7.65
N ILE A 208 9.39 -8.18 8.63
CA ILE A 208 10.23 -9.26 9.13
C ILE A 208 9.32 -10.45 9.43
N ILE A 209 9.51 -11.52 8.65
CA ILE A 209 8.90 -12.81 8.91
C ILE A 209 9.59 -13.32 10.17
N ASP A 210 8.95 -13.10 11.32
CA ASP A 210 9.33 -13.79 12.55
C ASP A 210 8.97 -15.27 12.37
N VAL A 211 9.89 -16.03 11.80
CA VAL A 211 9.90 -17.49 11.88
C VAL A 211 10.68 -17.82 13.16
N GLY A 212 10.02 -17.64 14.29
CA GLY A 212 10.56 -17.92 15.61
C GLY A 212 9.89 -19.14 16.24
N ALA A 213 10.56 -20.29 16.11
CA ALA A 213 10.62 -21.48 16.97
C ALA A 213 9.32 -22.18 17.43
#